data_AF-A0A8B7QVP9-F1
#
_entry.id   AF-A0A8B7QVP9-F1
#
_cell.length_a   1.000
_cell.length_b   1.000
_cell.length_c   1.000
_cell.angle_alpha   90.00
_cell.angle_beta   90.00
_cell.angle_gamma   90.00
#
_symmetry.space_group_name_H-M   'P 1'
#
loop_
_entity.id
_entity.type
_entity.pdbx_description
1 polymer ?
#
loop_
_entity_poly.entity_id
_entity_poly.type
_entity_poly.pdbx_seq_one_letter_code
_entity_poly.pdbx_strand_id
1 'polypeptide(L)'
;MSGGSSRSLEKGSAPPGPVPEGLIRLYSMRFCPFAERTRLVLEAKGIPVLTKKKTTFFGGNSLSMIDYLIWPWFERLEAMELNECIDHTPKLKRWMAAMQEDPAVSALLTDAKTFRGYLDLYLQDSVQACDYGL
;
A
#
# COMPACT_ATOMS: atom_id res chain seq x y z
N MET A 1 -20.05 -15.42 10.32
CA MET A 1 -20.30 -15.14 8.88
C MET A 1 -21.42 -14.12 8.77
N SER A 2 -21.09 -12.82 8.69
CA SER A 2 -22.06 -11.77 8.38
C SER A 2 -21.78 -11.26 6.96
N GLY A 3 -22.69 -11.59 6.04
CA GLY A 3 -22.60 -11.22 4.64
C GLY A 3 -22.86 -9.73 4.44
N GLY A 4 -21.80 -8.94 4.34
CA GLY A 4 -21.84 -7.61 3.73
C GLY A 4 -21.59 -7.72 2.22
N SER A 5 -22.41 -7.04 1.42
CA SER A 5 -22.38 -7.07 -0.06
C SER A 5 -20.96 -6.94 -0.63
N SER A 6 -20.54 -7.98 -1.36
CA SER A 6 -19.19 -8.17 -1.91
C SER A 6 -19.05 -7.75 -3.37
N ARG A 7 -19.83 -6.76 -3.83
CA ARG A 7 -19.73 -6.24 -5.20
C ARG A 7 -18.59 -5.23 -5.31
N SER A 8 -17.80 -5.37 -6.36
CA SER A 8 -16.78 -4.39 -6.76
C SER A 8 -17.44 -3.07 -7.16
N LEU A 9 -16.71 -1.97 -6.97
CA LEU A 9 -17.04 -0.71 -7.62
C LEU A 9 -16.61 -0.78 -9.09
N GLU A 10 -17.46 -0.29 -9.97
CA GLU A 10 -17.28 -0.29 -11.42
C GLU A 10 -17.42 1.13 -11.99
N LYS A 11 -17.09 1.30 -13.28
CA LYS A 11 -17.23 2.59 -13.97
C LYS A 11 -18.66 3.11 -13.84
N GLY A 12 -18.82 4.34 -13.34
CA GLY A 12 -20.12 4.96 -13.05
C GLY A 12 -20.59 4.80 -11.60
N SER A 13 -19.86 4.06 -10.76
CA SER A 13 -20.12 4.02 -9.32
C SER A 13 -19.83 5.37 -8.67
N ALA A 14 -20.58 5.71 -7.63
CA ALA A 14 -20.29 6.90 -6.83
C ALA A 14 -18.91 6.77 -6.15
N PRO A 15 -18.10 7.85 -6.11
CA PRO A 15 -16.85 7.86 -5.36
C PRO A 15 -17.10 7.52 -3.89
N PRO A 16 -16.27 6.66 -3.28
CA PRO A 16 -16.47 6.26 -1.91
C PRO A 16 -16.16 7.44 -0.97
N GLY A 17 -17.03 7.71 0.00
CA GLY A 17 -16.89 8.85 0.92
C GLY A 17 -15.64 8.77 1.82
N PRO A 18 -15.35 9.81 2.62
CA PRO A 18 -14.18 9.86 3.48
C PRO A 18 -14.13 8.69 4.47
N VAL A 19 -12.92 8.25 4.80
CA VAL A 19 -12.69 7.21 5.80
C VAL A 19 -12.83 7.86 7.19
N PRO A 20 -13.67 7.33 8.10
CA PRO A 20 -13.82 7.95 9.42
C PRO A 20 -12.51 7.95 10.21
N GLU A 21 -12.43 8.77 11.25
CA GLU A 21 -11.19 8.88 12.03
C GLU A 21 -10.85 7.56 12.75
N GLY A 22 -9.58 7.14 12.68
CA GLY A 22 -9.10 5.90 13.31
C GLY A 22 -9.38 4.63 12.49
N LEU A 23 -9.84 4.80 11.25
CA LEU A 23 -10.08 3.75 10.28
C LEU A 23 -9.06 3.70 9.15
N ILE A 24 -8.89 2.52 8.56
CA ILE A 24 -8.24 2.36 7.26
C ILE A 24 -9.25 1.74 6.30
N ARG A 25 -9.28 2.17 5.04
CA ARG A 25 -10.05 1.49 3.98
C ARG A 25 -9.08 0.74 3.09
N LEU A 26 -9.25 -0.58 2.99
CA LEU A 26 -8.54 -1.41 2.03
C LEU A 26 -9.37 -1.54 0.75
N TYR A 27 -8.88 -1.00 -0.36
CA TYR A 27 -9.40 -1.34 -1.68
C TYR A 27 -8.83 -2.70 -2.08
N SER A 28 -9.71 -3.66 -2.38
CA SER A 28 -9.34 -5.05 -2.57
C SER A 28 -10.20 -5.70 -3.64
N MET A 29 -9.73 -6.85 -4.13
CA MET A 29 -10.51 -7.76 -4.95
C MET A 29 -10.42 -9.15 -4.32
N ARG A 30 -11.56 -9.83 -4.18
CA ARG A 30 -11.68 -11.08 -3.39
C ARG A 30 -10.71 -12.18 -3.79
N PHE A 31 -10.36 -12.26 -5.08
CA PHE A 31 -9.49 -13.28 -5.65
C PHE A 31 -8.07 -12.76 -5.96
N CYS A 32 -7.72 -11.53 -5.57
CA CYS A 32 -6.36 -11.01 -5.78
C CYS A 32 -5.40 -11.57 -4.71
N PRO A 33 -4.36 -12.34 -5.10
CA PRO A 33 -3.41 -12.94 -4.14
C PRO A 33 -2.54 -11.90 -3.45
N PHE A 34 -2.34 -10.73 -4.08
CA PHE A 34 -1.60 -9.63 -3.46
C PHE A 34 -2.43 -8.94 -2.37
N ALA A 35 -3.70 -8.64 -2.66
CA ALA A 35 -4.60 -8.02 -1.69
C ALA A 35 -5.03 -9.00 -0.58
N GLU A 36 -4.98 -10.30 -0.84
CA GLU A 36 -5.17 -11.35 0.16
C GLU A 36 -4.12 -11.28 1.27
N ARG A 37 -2.85 -11.00 0.96
CA ARG A 37 -1.79 -10.82 1.97
C ARG A 37 -2.18 -9.74 2.97
N THR A 38 -2.66 -8.60 2.49
CA THR A 38 -3.13 -7.50 3.36
C THR A 38 -4.34 -7.91 4.19
N ARG A 39 -5.33 -8.61 3.60
CA ARG A 39 -6.51 -9.11 4.32
C ARG A 39 -6.15 -10.09 5.44
N LEU A 40 -5.29 -11.08 5.14
CA LEU A 40 -4.83 -12.08 6.11
C LEU A 40 -4.14 -11.42 7.31
N VAL A 41 -3.36 -10.36 7.08
CA VAL A 41 -2.64 -9.70 8.17
C VAL A 41 -3.55 -8.79 9.00
N LEU A 42 -4.49 -8.09 8.38
CA LEU A 42 -5.50 -7.29 9.12
C LEU A 42 -6.26 -8.19 10.10
N GLU A 43 -6.70 -9.36 9.63
CA GLU A 43 -7.35 -10.38 10.44
C GLU A 43 -6.43 -10.90 11.56
N ALA A 44 -5.22 -11.36 11.21
CA ALA A 44 -4.29 -11.99 12.17
C ALA A 44 -3.82 -11.04 13.28
N LYS A 45 -3.65 -9.76 13.00
CA LYS A 45 -3.18 -8.78 13.99
C LYS A 45 -4.31 -8.14 14.79
N GLY A 46 -5.55 -8.53 14.52
CA GLY A 46 -6.74 -7.85 15.01
C GLY A 46 -6.60 -6.35 14.79
N ILE A 47 -5.99 -5.94 13.66
CA ILE A 47 -6.02 -4.54 13.21
C ILE A 47 -7.39 -4.47 12.62
N PRO A 48 -8.37 -3.96 13.36
CA PRO A 48 -9.68 -3.90 12.81
C PRO A 48 -9.55 -2.89 11.68
N VAL A 49 -10.43 -3.02 10.72
CA VAL A 49 -10.96 -1.85 10.04
C VAL A 49 -11.65 -1.01 11.16
N LEU A 50 -10.88 -0.53 12.17
CA LEU A 50 -11.13 0.25 13.41
C LEU A 50 -10.33 -0.26 14.66
N THR A 51 -9.04 0.06 14.88
CA THR A 51 -8.51 0.45 16.23
C THR A 51 -7.04 0.88 16.23
N LYS A 52 -6.78 1.80 17.17
CA LYS A 52 -5.57 2.57 17.45
C LYS A 52 -4.47 1.72 18.10
N LYS A 53 -3.41 1.38 17.36
CA LYS A 53 -2.09 1.05 17.95
C LYS A 53 -1.20 2.30 17.99
N LYS A 54 -0.43 2.46 19.07
CA LYS A 54 0.58 3.52 19.26
C LYS A 54 1.98 2.91 19.07
N THR A 55 2.24 2.34 17.90
CA THR A 55 3.49 1.66 17.58
C THR A 55 4.14 2.29 16.35
N THR A 56 5.46 2.19 16.23
CA THR A 56 6.23 2.76 15.11
C THR A 56 5.93 2.03 13.79
N PHE A 57 5.83 0.71 13.86
CA PHE A 57 5.54 -0.17 12.73
C PHE A 57 4.16 -0.80 12.87
N PHE A 58 3.60 -1.33 11.79
CA PHE A 58 2.33 -2.05 11.83
C PHE A 58 2.44 -3.33 12.67
N GLY A 59 3.66 -3.87 12.77
CA GLY A 59 4.01 -5.03 13.58
C GLY A 59 4.10 -4.81 15.08
N GLY A 60 4.41 -3.58 15.51
CA GLY A 60 4.89 -3.27 16.86
C GLY A 60 5.97 -2.18 16.84
N ASN A 61 6.86 -2.16 17.83
CA ASN A 61 7.97 -1.20 17.87
C ASN A 61 9.19 -1.63 17.04
N SER A 62 9.13 -2.82 16.44
CA SER A 62 10.15 -3.35 15.54
C SER A 62 9.51 -3.74 14.22
N LEU A 63 10.29 -3.64 13.13
CA LEU A 63 9.90 -4.13 11.82
C LEU A 63 9.48 -5.58 11.88
N SER A 64 8.46 -5.92 11.11
CA SER A 64 8.04 -7.30 10.97
C SER A 64 7.48 -7.54 9.58
N MET A 65 7.13 -8.79 9.31
CA MET A 65 6.61 -9.22 8.02
C MET A 65 5.51 -8.31 7.45
N ILE A 66 4.63 -7.73 8.29
CA ILE A 66 3.56 -6.85 7.78
C ILE A 66 4.10 -5.62 7.09
N ASP A 67 5.17 -5.02 7.62
CA ASP A 67 5.73 -3.79 7.11
C ASP A 67 6.32 -4.02 5.72
N TYR A 68 7.07 -5.11 5.54
CA TYR A 68 7.57 -5.55 4.24
C TYR A 68 6.47 -5.95 3.27
N LEU A 69 5.38 -6.55 3.75
CA LEU A 69 4.27 -6.97 2.90
C LEU A 69 3.47 -5.82 2.31
N ILE A 70 3.59 -4.60 2.82
CA ILE A 70 2.82 -3.44 2.32
C ILE A 70 3.73 -2.33 1.77
N TRP A 71 4.98 -2.26 2.23
CA TRP A 71 5.95 -1.24 1.81
C TRP A 71 6.06 -1.03 0.29
N PRO A 72 6.10 -2.07 -0.56
CA PRO A 72 6.27 -1.85 -1.99
C PRO A 72 5.19 -0.94 -2.61
N TRP A 73 3.96 -0.95 -2.08
CA TRP A 73 2.93 -0.03 -2.58
C TRP A 73 3.18 1.42 -2.17
N PHE A 74 3.70 1.64 -0.95
CA PHE A 74 4.01 2.96 -0.44
C PHE A 74 5.25 3.58 -1.08
N GLU A 75 6.24 2.75 -1.42
CA GLU A 75 7.43 3.13 -2.20
C GLU A 75 7.04 3.80 -3.53
N ARG A 76 5.94 3.35 -4.15
CA ARG A 76 5.50 3.82 -5.47
C ARG A 76 4.68 5.10 -5.45
N LEU A 77 4.26 5.59 -4.27
CA LEU A 77 3.39 6.76 -4.17
C LEU A 77 4.00 8.01 -4.79
N GLU A 78 5.31 8.20 -4.64
CA GLU A 78 6.02 9.33 -5.25
C GLU A 78 5.99 9.25 -6.78
N ALA A 79 6.36 8.10 -7.34
CA ALA A 79 6.36 7.88 -8.78
C ALA A 79 4.96 8.03 -9.40
N MET A 80 3.90 7.71 -8.65
CA MET A 80 2.50 7.85 -9.05
C MET A 80 1.89 9.22 -8.74
N GLU A 81 2.64 10.16 -8.14
CA GLU A 81 2.14 11.49 -7.76
C GLU A 81 0.98 11.45 -6.74
N LEU A 82 0.96 10.42 -5.89
CA LEU A 82 -0.08 10.17 -4.87
C LEU A 82 0.35 10.52 -3.44
N ASN A 83 1.50 11.18 -3.26
CA ASN A 83 2.00 11.54 -1.92
C ASN A 83 1.05 12.44 -1.12
N GLU A 84 0.21 13.25 -1.78
CA GLU A 84 -0.83 14.04 -1.10
C GLU A 84 -1.87 13.16 -0.36
N CYS A 85 -2.08 11.92 -0.82
CA CYS A 85 -3.05 11.00 -0.23
C CYS A 85 -2.71 10.61 1.22
N ILE A 86 -1.48 10.84 1.66
CA ILE A 86 -1.03 10.52 3.03
C ILE A 86 -0.80 11.76 3.89
N ASP A 87 -1.06 12.97 3.37
CA ASP A 87 -0.82 14.23 4.08
C ASP A 87 -1.57 14.33 5.41
N HIS A 88 -2.80 13.85 5.41
CA HIS A 88 -3.67 13.80 6.58
C HIS A 88 -3.37 12.61 7.53
N THR A 89 -2.34 11.79 7.23
CA THR A 89 -1.98 10.59 7.99
C THR A 89 -0.54 10.67 8.57
N PRO A 90 -0.29 11.54 9.57
CA PRO A 90 1.06 11.83 10.06
C PRO A 90 1.80 10.60 10.62
N LYS A 91 1.09 9.58 11.11
CA LYS A 91 1.70 8.32 11.53
C LYS A 91 2.22 7.51 10.35
N LEU A 92 1.48 7.50 9.25
CA LEU A 92 1.85 6.76 8.04
C LEU A 92 3.07 7.40 7.38
N LYS A 93 3.12 8.74 7.34
CA LYS A 93 4.32 9.48 6.92
C LYS A 93 5.56 9.11 7.74
N ARG A 94 5.43 9.05 9.08
CA ARG A 94 6.53 8.63 9.96
C ARG A 94 6.93 7.18 9.73
N TRP A 95 5.95 6.29 9.54
CA TRP A 95 6.23 4.90 9.20
C TRP A 95 6.96 4.78 7.87
N MET A 96 6.58 5.56 6.85
CA MET A 96 7.27 5.56 5.55
C MET A 96 8.72 6.04 5.68
N ALA A 97 8.96 7.11 6.44
CA ALA A 97 10.32 7.57 6.73
C ALA A 97 11.13 6.48 7.46
N ALA A 98 10.55 5.83 8.46
CA ALA A 98 11.20 4.74 9.20
C ALA A 98 11.47 3.50 8.33
N MET A 99 10.60 3.19 7.36
CA MET A 99 10.84 2.11 6.40
C MET A 99 12.05 2.40 5.50
N GLN A 100 12.25 3.65 5.06
CA GLN A 100 13.39 4.02 4.22
C GLN A 100 14.74 3.91 4.94
N GLU A 101 14.74 3.95 6.27
CA GLU A 101 15.93 3.74 7.10
C GLU A 101 16.30 2.25 7.24
N ASP A 102 15.40 1.32 6.91
CA ASP A 102 15.67 -0.11 7.01
C ASP A 102 16.69 -0.57 5.94
N PRO A 103 17.72 -1.36 6.30
CA PRO A 103 18.73 -1.82 5.35
C PRO A 103 18.16 -2.66 4.20
N ALA A 104 17.15 -3.50 4.43
CA ALA A 104 16.58 -4.35 3.38
C ALA A 104 15.71 -3.55 2.41
N VAL A 105 14.94 -2.59 2.93
CA VAL A 105 14.22 -1.62 2.10
C VAL A 105 15.17 -0.78 1.27
N SER A 106 16.16 -0.16 1.92
CA SER A 106 17.12 0.72 1.27
C SER A 106 17.89 0.03 0.15
N ALA A 107 18.31 -1.23 0.38
CA ALA A 107 19.04 -2.02 -0.60
C ALA A 107 18.23 -2.42 -1.85
N LEU A 108 16.89 -2.43 -1.75
CA LEU A 108 15.98 -2.83 -2.83
C LEU A 108 15.18 -1.67 -3.43
N LEU A 109 15.41 -0.46 -2.92
CA LEU A 109 14.62 0.71 -3.28
C LEU A 109 14.82 1.07 -4.76
N THR A 110 13.71 1.17 -5.49
CA THR A 110 13.70 1.65 -6.87
C THR A 110 13.40 3.14 -6.88
N ASP A 111 14.24 3.95 -7.51
CA ASP A 111 13.99 5.40 -7.57
C ASP A 111 12.75 5.71 -8.42
N ALA A 112 12.09 6.83 -8.09
CA ALA A 112 10.81 7.19 -8.69
C ALA A 112 10.89 7.38 -10.21
N LYS A 113 12.03 7.87 -10.73
CA LYS A 113 12.24 8.06 -12.17
C LYS A 113 12.36 6.73 -12.89
N THR A 114 13.10 5.78 -12.32
CA THR A 114 13.24 4.43 -12.88
C THR A 114 11.90 3.72 -12.94
N PHE A 115 11.12 3.75 -11.85
CA PHE A 115 9.80 3.13 -11.84
C PHE A 115 8.82 3.80 -12.82
N ARG A 116 8.88 5.14 -12.97
CA ARG A 116 8.04 5.87 -13.93
C ARG A 116 8.36 5.48 -15.38
N GLY A 117 9.64 5.34 -15.72
CA GLY A 117 10.04 4.89 -17.06
C GLY A 117 9.60 3.45 -17.37
N TYR A 118 9.69 2.54 -16.40
CA TYR A 118 9.05 1.22 -16.50
C TYR A 118 7.54 1.34 -16.75
N LEU A 119 6.85 2.17 -15.95
CA LEU A 119 5.40 2.31 -16.00
C LEU A 119 4.92 2.85 -17.36
N ASP A 120 5.62 3.84 -17.91
CA ASP A 120 5.31 4.45 -19.21
C ASP A 120 5.36 3.40 -20.34
N LEU A 121 6.36 2.52 -20.31
CA LEU A 121 6.48 1.41 -21.27
C LEU A 121 5.45 0.31 -21.01
N TYR A 122 5.22 -0.03 -19.75
CA TYR A 122 4.29 -1.08 -19.34
C TYR A 122 2.85 -0.74 -19.75
N LEU A 123 2.43 0.51 -19.62
CA LEU A 123 1.11 0.98 -20.04
C LEU A 123 0.91 0.97 -21.57
N GLN A 124 1.98 0.81 -22.34
CA GLN A 124 1.96 0.68 -23.80
C GLN A 124 2.12 -0.78 -24.25
N ASP A 125 2.04 -1.75 -23.34
CA ASP A 125 2.29 -3.17 -23.59
C ASP A 125 3.66 -3.44 -24.25
N SER A 126 4.65 -2.59 -23.99
CA SER A 126 6.00 -2.73 -24.56
C SER A 126 6.71 -3.92 -23.96
N VAL A 127 7.25 -4.81 -24.81
CA VAL A 127 8.09 -5.94 -24.38
C VAL A 127 9.38 -5.51 -23.69
N GLN A 128 9.80 -4.25 -23.89
CA GLN A 128 10.99 -3.67 -23.27
C GLN A 128 10.73 -3.15 -21.85
N ALA A 129 9.47 -3.12 -21.39
CA ALA A 129 9.12 -2.52 -20.10
C ALA A 129 9.91 -3.17 -18.95
N CYS A 130 9.90 -4.50 -18.88
CA CYS A 130 10.55 -5.25 -17.80
C CYS A 130 12.08 -5.08 -17.74
N ASP A 131 12.70 -4.72 -18.87
CA ASP A 131 14.16 -4.53 -18.99
C ASP A 131 14.54 -3.03 -18.92
N TYR A 132 13.62 -2.15 -18.52
CA TYR A 132 13.89 -0.71 -18.44
C TYR A 132 15.07 -0.40 -17.51
N GLY A 133 16.12 0.23 -18.07
CA GLY A 133 17.31 0.65 -17.32
C GLY A 133 18.46 -0.37 -17.30
N LEU A 134 18.30 -1.52 -17.98
CA LEU A 134 19.36 -2.51 -18.22
C LEU A 134 20.02 -2.35 -19.60
#